data_AF-A0A9E5EVI3-F1
#
_entry.id   AF-A0A9E5EVI3-F1
#
_cell.length_a   1.000
_cell.length_b   1.000
_cell.length_c   1.000
_cell.angle_alpha   90.00
_cell.angle_beta   90.00
_cell.angle_gamma   90.00
#
_symmetry.space_group_name_H-M   'P 1'
#
loop_
_entity.id
_entity.type
_entity.pdbx_description
1 polymer ?
#
loop_
_entity_poly.entity_id
_entity_poly.type
_entity_poly.pdbx_seq_one_letter_code
_entity_poly.pdbx_strand_id
1 'polypeptide(L)'
;MNLILTRPLFDALDQGFDSVEADVFLSKNDLLVGHFFWEIKPERTLDSLYLLPLSKLHKEGKLKNIWLMVDIKSNEAERSAMLLDQQLRRYPSLFSKVGEKDNAPVKVLLSGNMPREWVCSGKSNLLRLDGREGDLGNKEQAEIFPWVSAPDVPECWKIQAESGVQRIGTDNLSGLAKQKFN
;
A
#
# COMPACT_ATOMS: atom_id res chain seq x y z
N MET A 1 -23.92 -3.75 6.23
CA MET A 1 -23.62 -5.15 6.61
C MET A 1 -22.12 -5.21 6.83
N ASN A 2 -21.66 -5.13 8.10
CA ASN A 2 -20.24 -5.09 8.42
C ASN A 2 -19.65 -6.49 8.27
N LEU A 3 -19.13 -6.79 7.09
CA LEU A 3 -18.26 -7.96 6.91
C LEU A 3 -16.95 -7.63 7.61
N ILE A 4 -16.82 -8.08 8.86
CA ILE A 4 -15.52 -8.19 9.51
C ILE A 4 -14.80 -9.31 8.76
N LEU A 5 -13.98 -8.95 7.78
CA LEU A 5 -13.09 -9.90 7.10
C LEU A 5 -12.13 -10.44 8.15
N THR A 6 -12.30 -11.71 8.52
CA THR A 6 -11.46 -12.36 9.53
C THR A 6 -10.06 -12.66 9.00
N ARG A 7 -9.87 -12.58 7.67
CA ARG A 7 -8.62 -12.88 6.94
C ARG A 7 -8.47 -11.97 5.70
N PRO A 8 -8.40 -10.64 5.87
CA PRO A 8 -8.49 -9.67 4.77
C PRO A 8 -7.53 -9.93 3.61
N LEU A 9 -6.30 -10.38 3.89
CA LEU A 9 -5.36 -10.80 2.86
C LEU A 9 -5.90 -11.94 1.97
N PHE A 10 -6.33 -13.04 2.58
CA PHE A 10 -6.79 -14.20 1.83
C PHE A 10 -8.11 -13.91 1.12
N ASP A 11 -9.01 -13.18 1.78
CA ASP A 11 -10.27 -12.77 1.15
C ASP A 11 -10.00 -11.91 -0.11
N ALA A 12 -9.03 -10.99 -0.06
CA ALA A 12 -8.66 -10.19 -1.22
C ALA A 12 -8.05 -11.03 -2.35
N LEU A 13 -7.16 -11.96 -2.02
CA LEU A 13 -6.53 -12.85 -2.99
C LEU A 13 -7.53 -13.84 -3.63
N ASP A 14 -8.44 -14.41 -2.84
CA ASP A 14 -9.47 -15.34 -3.32
C ASP A 14 -10.46 -14.66 -4.28
N GLN A 15 -10.71 -13.37 -4.08
CA GLN A 15 -11.51 -12.53 -5.00
C GLN A 15 -10.72 -12.00 -6.20
N GLY A 16 -9.41 -12.27 -6.26
CA GLY A 16 -8.55 -11.85 -7.36
C GLY A 16 -8.22 -10.36 -7.37
N PHE A 17 -8.29 -9.67 -6.22
CA PHE A 17 -7.82 -8.29 -6.14
C PHE A 17 -6.30 -8.22 -6.26
N ASP A 18 -5.82 -7.22 -6.99
CA ASP A 18 -4.40 -6.92 -7.17
C ASP A 18 -3.84 -6.01 -6.07
N SER A 19 -4.67 -5.67 -5.06
CA SER A 19 -4.27 -4.88 -3.91
C SER A 19 -4.99 -5.30 -2.62
N VAL A 20 -4.33 -5.06 -1.49
CA VAL A 20 -4.91 -5.21 -0.15
C VAL A 20 -4.36 -4.16 0.79
N GLU A 21 -5.21 -3.64 1.68
CA GLU A 21 -4.84 -2.66 2.69
C GLU A 21 -4.64 -3.30 4.07
N ALA A 22 -3.67 -2.77 4.81
CA ALA A 22 -3.41 -3.06 6.21
C ALA A 22 -3.32 -1.74 7.00
N ASP A 23 -4.33 -1.45 7.81
CA ASP A 23 -4.27 -0.39 8.81
C ASP A 23 -3.31 -0.81 9.93
N VAL A 24 -2.25 -0.03 10.17
CA VAL A 24 -1.24 -0.34 11.18
C VAL A 24 -1.07 0.73 12.24
N PHE A 25 -0.88 0.26 13.47
CA PHE A 25 -0.49 1.05 14.63
C PHE A 25 0.88 0.60 15.12
N LEU A 26 1.75 1.57 15.39
CA LEU A 26 2.99 1.34 16.11
C LEU A 26 2.68 0.97 17.56
N SER A 27 3.14 -0.20 18.01
CA SER A 27 3.04 -0.63 19.40
C SER A 27 4.39 -1.14 19.88
N LYS A 28 5.01 -0.38 20.79
CA LYS A 28 6.37 -0.63 21.30
C LYS A 28 7.39 -0.73 20.18
N ASN A 29 7.67 -1.95 19.68
CA ASN A 29 8.65 -2.28 18.65
C ASN A 29 8.04 -3.16 17.54
N ASP A 30 6.71 -3.19 17.39
CA ASP A 30 6.02 -3.92 16.33
C ASP A 30 4.94 -3.06 15.67
N LEU A 31 4.47 -3.50 14.49
CA LEU A 31 3.34 -2.92 13.77
C LEU A 31 2.14 -3.86 13.95
N LEU A 32 1.12 -3.40 14.67
CA LEU A 32 -0.11 -4.15 14.91
C LEU A 32 -1.19 -3.72 13.93
N VAL A 33 -1.99 -4.68 13.47
CA VAL A 33 -3.07 -4.45 12.52
C VAL A 33 -4.40 -4.27 13.27
N GLY A 34 -5.10 -3.19 12.95
CA GLY A 34 -6.44 -2.89 13.43
C GLY A 34 -6.97 -1.64 12.77
N HIS A 35 -8.29 -1.51 12.62
CA HIS A 35 -8.87 -0.32 12.03
C HIS A 35 -8.90 0.83 13.06
N PHE A 36 -9.17 0.48 14.32
CA PHE A 36 -9.06 1.39 15.46
C PHE A 36 -8.02 0.93 16.49
N PHE A 37 -7.44 1.88 17.23
CA PHE A 37 -6.37 1.58 18.19
C PHE A 37 -6.82 0.60 19.28
N TRP A 38 -8.09 0.62 19.70
CA TRP A 38 -8.62 -0.28 20.74
C TRP A 38 -8.84 -1.71 20.26
N GLU A 39 -8.73 -1.97 18.96
CA GLU A 39 -8.90 -3.30 18.36
C GLU A 39 -7.57 -4.07 18.24
N ILE A 40 -6.44 -3.37 18.39
CA ILE A 40 -5.12 -3.97 18.18
C ILE A 40 -4.85 -5.01 19.26
N LYS A 41 -4.34 -6.16 18.83
CA LYS A 41 -3.94 -7.26 19.72
C LYS A 41 -2.47 -7.59 19.50
N PRO A 42 -1.70 -7.92 20.54
CA PRO A 42 -0.27 -8.21 20.40
C PRO A 42 0.06 -9.30 19.38
N GLU A 43 -0.82 -10.29 19.22
CA GLU A 43 -0.68 -11.38 18.27
C GLU A 43 -1.07 -11.03 16.83
N ARG A 44 -1.73 -9.88 16.60
CA ARG A 44 -2.19 -9.42 15.28
C ARG A 44 -1.20 -8.45 14.67
N THR A 45 0.01 -8.93 14.42
CA THR A 45 1.07 -8.13 13.81
C THR A 45 0.94 -8.10 12.28
N LEU A 46 1.46 -7.06 11.64
CA LEU A 46 1.57 -6.98 10.18
C LEU A 46 2.31 -8.20 9.62
N ASP A 47 3.36 -8.62 10.33
CA ASP A 47 4.15 -9.80 9.99
C ASP A 47 3.30 -11.07 9.96
N SER A 48 2.55 -11.35 11.04
CA SER A 48 1.76 -12.57 11.18
C SER A 48 0.57 -12.65 10.21
N LEU A 49 -0.06 -11.51 9.93
CA LEU A 49 -1.28 -11.44 9.14
C LEU A 49 -1.04 -11.23 7.65
N TYR A 50 0.08 -10.60 7.28
CA TYR A 50 0.39 -10.24 5.89
C TYR A 50 1.73 -10.79 5.40
N LEU A 51 2.85 -10.40 6.03
CA LEU A 51 4.18 -10.67 5.45
C LEU A 51 4.53 -12.16 5.43
N LEU A 52 4.30 -12.87 6.55
CA LEU A 52 4.55 -14.29 6.65
C LEU A 52 3.64 -15.11 5.72
N PRO A 53 2.30 -14.88 5.67
CA PRO A 53 1.44 -15.51 4.67
C PRO A 53 1.85 -15.25 3.21
N LEU A 54 2.17 -14.00 2.84
CA LEU A 54 2.63 -13.67 1.49
C LEU A 54 3.93 -14.42 1.15
N SER A 55 4.87 -14.49 2.09
CA SER A 55 6.12 -15.25 1.91
C SER A 55 5.86 -16.74 1.66
N LYS A 56 4.89 -17.34 2.37
CA LYS A 56 4.51 -18.75 2.15
C LYS A 56 3.93 -18.95 0.74
N LEU A 57 2.97 -18.11 0.33
CA LEU A 57 2.39 -18.16 -1.01
C LEU A 57 3.44 -17.97 -2.12
N HIS A 58 4.40 -17.07 -1.91
CA HIS A 58 5.50 -16.85 -2.84
C HIS A 58 6.38 -18.10 -2.99
N LYS A 59 6.79 -18.71 -1.86
CA LYS A 59 7.59 -19.94 -1.86
C LYS A 59 6.88 -21.12 -2.51
N GLU A 60 5.55 -21.15 -2.44
CA GLU A 60 4.71 -22.16 -3.09
C GLU A 60 4.46 -21.87 -4.59
N GLY A 61 4.92 -20.73 -5.12
CA GLY A 61 4.67 -20.32 -6.51
C GLY A 61 3.22 -19.92 -6.78
N LYS A 62 2.44 -19.63 -5.73
CA LYS A 62 1.00 -19.30 -5.82
C LYS A 62 0.72 -17.80 -5.73
N LEU A 63 1.70 -17.00 -5.33
CA LEU A 63 1.54 -15.56 -5.22
C LEU A 63 1.64 -14.89 -6.59
N LYS A 64 0.60 -14.19 -6.99
CA LYS A 64 0.61 -13.23 -8.11
C LYS A 64 1.15 -11.88 -7.66
N ASN A 65 1.45 -11.01 -8.62
CA ASN A 65 1.85 -9.64 -8.31
C ASN A 65 0.73 -8.93 -7.55
N ILE A 66 1.06 -8.29 -6.42
CA ILE A 66 0.09 -7.61 -5.55
C ILE A 66 0.68 -6.33 -4.96
N TRP A 67 -0.19 -5.34 -4.76
CA TRP A 67 0.08 -4.16 -3.95
C TRP A 67 -0.34 -4.38 -2.51
N LEU A 68 0.61 -4.29 -1.58
CA LEU A 68 0.33 -4.18 -0.15
C LEU A 68 0.32 -2.71 0.23
N MET A 69 -0.87 -2.16 0.48
CA MET A 69 -1.02 -0.83 1.03
C MET A 69 -0.95 -0.90 2.55
N VAL A 70 -0.04 -0.15 3.16
CA VAL A 70 0.13 -0.06 4.61
C VAL A 70 -0.26 1.35 5.04
N ASP A 71 -1.43 1.49 5.63
CA ASP A 71 -1.94 2.76 6.15
C ASP A 71 -1.45 2.97 7.58
N ILE A 72 -0.55 3.93 7.78
CA ILE A 72 0.02 4.24 9.09
C ILE A 72 -0.97 5.13 9.86
N LYS A 73 -1.56 4.59 10.93
CA LYS A 73 -2.49 5.32 11.81
C LYS A 73 -1.79 6.03 12.97
N SER A 74 -0.56 5.64 13.33
CA SER A 74 0.21 6.25 14.42
C SER A 74 0.82 7.60 14.04
N ASN A 75 1.01 8.47 15.03
CA ASN A 75 1.62 9.80 14.81
C ASN A 75 3.14 9.71 14.60
N GLU A 76 3.78 8.67 15.12
CA GLU A 76 5.20 8.36 14.96
C GLU A 76 5.50 7.76 13.58
N ALA A 77 5.14 8.51 12.53
CA ALA A 77 5.21 8.13 11.13
C ALA A 77 6.59 7.60 10.70
N GLU A 78 7.66 8.36 10.99
CA GLU A 78 9.03 7.98 10.63
C GLU A 78 9.46 6.67 11.29
N ARG A 79 9.20 6.52 12.60
CA ARG A 79 9.51 5.30 13.33
C ARG A 79 8.73 4.10 12.80
N SER A 80 7.47 4.31 12.42
CA SER A 80 6.62 3.28 11.83
C SER A 80 7.15 2.83 10.46
N ALA A 81 7.55 3.76 9.60
CA ALA A 81 8.15 3.45 8.30
C ALA A 81 9.52 2.77 8.41
N MET A 82 10.37 3.21 9.34
CA MET A 82 11.65 2.55 9.64
C MET A 82 11.45 1.10 10.08
N LEU A 83 10.50 0.87 10.99
CA LEU A 83 10.18 -0.47 11.46
C LEU A 83 9.57 -1.33 10.35
N LEU A 84 8.70 -0.77 9.52
CA LEU A 84 8.17 -1.45 8.34
C LEU A 84 9.31 -1.89 7.42
N ASP A 85 10.20 -0.99 7.01
CA ASP A 85 11.33 -1.31 6.15
C ASP A 85 12.19 -2.44 6.74
N GLN A 86 12.47 -2.40 8.05
CA GLN A 86 13.17 -3.46 8.76
C GLN A 86 12.42 -4.81 8.67
N GLN A 87 11.10 -4.82 8.87
CA GLN A 87 10.29 -6.04 8.77
C GLN A 87 10.27 -6.61 7.35
N LEU A 88 10.13 -5.75 6.33
CA LEU A 88 10.13 -6.15 4.93
C LEU A 88 11.45 -6.82 4.53
N ARG A 89 12.59 -6.28 4.99
CA ARG A 89 13.93 -6.83 4.72
C ARG A 89 14.16 -8.24 5.27
N ARG A 90 13.32 -8.71 6.21
CA ARG A 90 13.37 -10.11 6.70
C ARG A 90 12.89 -11.13 5.66
N TYR A 91 12.23 -10.67 4.58
CA TYR A 91 11.70 -11.52 3.50
C TYR A 91 12.39 -11.19 2.17
N PRO A 92 13.64 -11.64 1.97
CA PRO A 92 14.36 -11.40 0.72
C PRO A 92 13.56 -11.96 -0.48
N SER A 93 13.63 -11.25 -1.61
CA SER A 93 12.94 -11.56 -2.87
C SER A 93 11.41 -11.46 -2.87
N LEU A 94 10.77 -11.13 -1.74
CA LEU A 94 9.32 -10.95 -1.69
C LEU A 94 8.89 -9.55 -2.16
N PHE A 95 9.66 -8.52 -1.82
CA PHE A 95 9.28 -7.12 -2.04
C PHE A 95 10.06 -6.46 -3.17
N SER A 96 9.33 -5.80 -4.06
CA SER A 96 9.87 -5.09 -5.21
C SER A 96 10.46 -3.76 -4.79
N LYS A 97 11.72 -3.57 -5.17
CA LYS A 97 12.41 -2.30 -4.96
C LYS A 97 11.89 -1.21 -5.89
N VAL A 98 11.90 0.02 -5.41
CA VAL A 98 11.55 1.22 -6.17
C VAL A 98 12.53 1.42 -7.33
N GLY A 99 12.02 1.71 -8.53
CA GLY A 99 12.84 1.92 -9.73
C GLY A 99 13.37 0.64 -10.40
N GLU A 100 13.17 -0.54 -9.79
CA GLU A 100 13.50 -1.83 -10.40
C GLU A 100 12.21 -2.51 -10.88
N LYS A 101 12.06 -2.71 -12.19
CA LYS A 101 10.86 -3.35 -12.77
C LYS A 101 10.85 -4.86 -12.50
N ASP A 102 9.68 -5.34 -12.05
CA ASP A 102 9.29 -6.76 -11.95
C ASP A 102 10.32 -7.67 -11.24
N ASN A 103 11.05 -7.13 -10.26
CA ASN A 103 12.07 -7.86 -9.52
C ASN A 103 11.53 -8.73 -8.37
N ALA A 104 10.28 -8.52 -7.94
CA ALA A 104 9.61 -9.30 -6.90
C ALA A 104 8.08 -9.08 -6.92
N PRO A 105 7.29 -10.02 -6.38
CA PRO A 105 5.84 -10.03 -6.57
C PRO A 105 5.07 -9.01 -5.71
N VAL A 106 5.62 -8.52 -4.60
CA VAL A 106 4.89 -7.60 -3.71
C VAL A 106 5.44 -6.18 -3.81
N LYS A 107 4.61 -5.22 -4.21
CA LYS A 107 4.95 -3.78 -4.12
C LYS A 107 4.31 -3.20 -2.87
N VAL A 108 5.06 -2.43 -2.10
CA VAL A 108 4.56 -1.80 -0.87
C VAL A 108 4.30 -0.32 -1.12
N LEU A 109 3.09 0.10 -0.76
CA LEU A 109 2.63 1.48 -0.80
C LEU A 109 2.29 1.93 0.62
N LEU A 110 2.91 2.99 1.12
CA LEU A 110 2.50 3.62 2.38
C LEU A 110 1.32 4.56 2.12
N SER A 111 0.37 4.61 3.04
CA SER A 111 -0.67 5.67 3.13
C SER A 111 -0.83 6.15 4.58
N GLY A 112 -1.82 6.99 4.85
CA GLY A 112 -2.06 7.58 6.17
C GLY A 112 -1.00 8.60 6.57
N ASN A 113 -0.50 8.50 7.82
CA ASN A 113 0.56 9.34 8.37
C ASN A 113 1.92 8.94 7.79
N MET A 114 2.18 9.34 6.55
CA MET A 114 3.39 8.98 5.82
C MET A 114 4.55 9.96 6.07
N PRO A 115 5.75 9.49 6.45
CA PRO A 115 6.93 10.33 6.60
C PRO A 115 7.58 10.62 5.24
N ARG A 116 6.99 11.55 4.48
CA ARG A 116 7.35 11.83 3.07
C ARG A 116 8.83 12.15 2.88
N GLU A 117 9.39 13.03 3.71
CA GLU A 117 10.82 13.41 3.63
C GLU A 117 11.74 12.20 3.82
N TRP A 118 11.41 11.32 4.78
CA TRP A 118 12.22 10.14 5.06
C TRP A 118 12.19 9.15 3.88
N VAL A 119 11.02 8.88 3.29
CA VAL A 119 10.91 7.98 2.14
C VAL A 119 11.60 8.57 0.91
N CYS A 120 11.36 9.85 0.61
CA CYS A 120 11.99 10.54 -0.52
C CYS A 120 13.51 10.70 -0.37
N SER A 121 14.05 10.64 0.85
CA SER A 121 15.50 10.65 1.07
C SER A 121 16.23 9.38 0.58
N GLY A 122 15.49 8.34 0.19
CA GLY A 122 16.05 7.09 -0.33
C GLY A 122 16.60 6.14 0.74
N LYS A 123 16.33 6.41 2.03
CA LYS A 123 16.72 5.54 3.15
C LYS A 123 16.09 4.14 3.06
N SER A 124 14.91 4.05 2.44
CA SER A 124 14.31 2.79 2.00
C SER A 124 14.27 2.74 0.49
N ASN A 125 14.57 1.57 -0.07
CA ASN A 125 14.35 1.25 -1.47
C ASN A 125 13.16 0.31 -1.69
N LEU A 126 12.35 0.04 -0.67
CA LEU A 126 11.20 -0.88 -0.74
C LEU A 126 9.84 -0.17 -0.65
N LEU A 127 9.84 1.08 -0.20
CA LEU A 127 8.63 1.82 0.14
C LEU A 127 8.30 2.86 -0.92
N ARG A 128 7.06 2.81 -1.40
CA ARG A 128 6.42 3.84 -2.24
C ARG A 128 5.41 4.59 -1.38
N LEU A 129 4.97 5.76 -1.84
CA LEU A 129 4.01 6.61 -1.16
C LEU A 129 2.71 6.68 -1.96
N ASP A 130 1.57 6.63 -1.28
CA ASP A 130 0.31 7.09 -1.80
C ASP A 130 0.36 8.61 -1.88
N GLY A 131 0.52 9.12 -3.11
CA GLY A 131 0.60 10.54 -3.39
C GLY A 131 -0.66 11.28 -2.96
N ARG A 132 -0.53 12.60 -2.85
CA ARG A 132 -1.64 13.52 -2.62
C ARG A 132 -1.86 14.35 -3.87
N GLU A 133 -2.94 15.12 -3.93
CA GLU A 133 -3.31 15.95 -5.09
C GLU A 133 -2.13 16.74 -5.71
N GLY A 134 -1.24 17.31 -4.89
CA GLY A 134 -0.07 18.05 -5.36
C GLY A 134 1.00 17.22 -6.10
N ASP A 135 0.93 15.89 -6.04
CA ASP A 135 1.83 14.95 -6.72
C ASP A 135 1.32 14.54 -8.11
N LEU A 136 0.07 14.90 -8.44
CA LEU A 136 -0.54 14.59 -9.73
C LEU A 136 0.25 15.24 -10.88
N GLY A 137 0.46 14.49 -11.97
CA GLY A 137 1.14 14.99 -13.17
C GLY A 137 2.67 14.89 -13.13
N ASN A 138 3.28 14.56 -12.00
CA ASN A 138 4.74 14.48 -11.88
C ASN A 138 5.28 13.10 -12.29
N LYS A 139 5.49 12.91 -13.61
CA LYS A 139 5.99 11.64 -14.17
C LYS A 139 7.36 11.22 -13.65
N GLU A 140 8.22 12.17 -13.26
CA GLU A 140 9.55 11.86 -12.74
C GLU A 140 9.49 11.16 -11.38
N GLN A 141 8.41 11.36 -10.64
CA GLN A 141 8.23 10.77 -9.31
C GLN A 141 7.23 9.60 -9.32
N ALA A 142 6.75 9.16 -10.48
CA ALA A 142 5.75 8.09 -10.60
C ALA A 142 6.21 6.74 -10.02
N GLU A 143 7.51 6.49 -9.91
CA GLU A 143 8.04 5.29 -9.24
C GLU A 143 7.90 5.36 -7.72
N ILE A 144 8.00 6.57 -7.14
CA ILE A 144 7.84 6.84 -5.71
C ILE A 144 6.37 7.03 -5.36
N PHE A 145 5.60 7.70 -6.21
CA PHE A 145 4.17 7.97 -6.09
C PHE A 145 3.39 7.26 -7.20
N PRO A 146 3.33 5.91 -7.19
CA PRO A 146 2.65 5.17 -8.25
C PRO A 146 1.14 5.40 -8.22
N TRP A 147 0.60 5.70 -7.03
CA TRP A 147 -0.80 5.97 -6.75
C TRP A 147 -0.89 7.39 -6.18
N VAL A 148 -2.00 8.07 -6.48
CA VAL A 148 -2.24 9.42 -5.97
C VAL A 148 -3.68 9.53 -5.52
N SER A 149 -3.88 9.46 -4.21
CA SER A 149 -5.14 9.81 -3.55
C SER A 149 -5.45 11.29 -3.76
N ALA A 150 -6.53 11.55 -4.50
CA ALA A 150 -7.02 12.89 -4.84
C ALA A 150 -8.55 12.93 -4.68
N PRO A 151 -9.17 14.11 -4.59
CA PRO A 151 -10.62 14.23 -4.56
C PRO A 151 -11.29 13.46 -5.70
N ASP A 152 -12.43 12.83 -5.41
CA ASP A 152 -13.18 12.00 -6.36
C ASP A 152 -14.00 12.85 -7.35
N VAL A 153 -13.29 13.66 -8.16
CA VAL A 153 -13.86 14.63 -9.10
C VAL A 153 -13.28 14.44 -10.53
N PRO A 154 -14.05 14.77 -11.58
CA PRO A 154 -13.64 14.58 -12.98
C PRO A 154 -12.27 15.13 -13.35
N GLU A 155 -11.90 16.29 -12.81
CA GLU A 155 -10.63 16.97 -13.04
C GLU A 155 -9.45 16.09 -12.59
N CYS A 156 -9.55 15.48 -11.41
CA CYS A 156 -8.52 14.60 -10.86
C CYS A 156 -8.42 13.28 -11.66
N TRP A 157 -9.56 12.71 -12.08
CA TRP A 157 -9.56 11.49 -12.89
C TRP A 157 -8.86 11.67 -14.23
N LYS A 158 -9.03 12.84 -14.86
CA LYS A 158 -8.36 13.17 -16.12
C LYS A 158 -6.85 13.22 -15.94
N ILE A 159 -6.35 13.89 -14.90
CA ILE A 159 -4.92 14.00 -14.65
C ILE A 159 -4.31 12.63 -14.30
N GLN A 160 -5.00 11.82 -13.49
CA GLN A 160 -4.57 10.45 -13.18
C GLN A 160 -4.42 9.61 -14.45
N ALA A 161 -5.40 9.68 -15.36
CA ALA A 161 -5.37 8.98 -16.64
C ALA A 161 -4.18 9.41 -17.53
N GLU A 162 -3.98 10.72 -17.69
CA GLU A 162 -2.90 11.30 -18.51
C GLU A 162 -1.49 11.05 -17.92
N SER A 163 -1.42 10.84 -16.61
CA SER A 163 -0.18 10.58 -15.87
C SER A 163 0.21 9.11 -15.81
N GLY A 164 -0.67 8.20 -16.26
CA GLY A 164 -0.44 6.74 -16.14
C GLY A 164 -0.57 6.20 -14.72
N VAL A 165 -1.27 6.92 -13.83
CA VAL A 165 -1.54 6.52 -12.45
C VAL A 165 -2.78 5.59 -12.43
N GLN A 166 -2.70 4.47 -11.70
CA GLN A 166 -3.83 3.54 -11.57
C GLN A 166 -5.00 4.19 -10.78
N ARG A 167 -6.22 4.08 -11.31
CA ARG A 167 -7.44 4.70 -10.76
C ARG A 167 -8.11 3.83 -9.69
N ILE A 168 -7.43 3.58 -8.58
CA ILE A 168 -7.97 2.73 -7.52
C ILE A 168 -8.26 3.65 -6.33
N GLY A 169 -9.54 3.95 -6.10
CA GLY A 169 -9.98 4.82 -5.01
C GLY A 169 -11.23 5.68 -5.28
N THR A 170 -11.88 5.55 -6.45
CA THR A 170 -13.16 6.25 -6.69
C THR A 170 -14.31 5.47 -6.06
N ASP A 171 -15.09 6.13 -5.21
CA ASP A 171 -16.39 5.62 -4.77
C ASP A 171 -17.47 5.91 -5.83
N ASN A 172 -17.20 6.79 -6.80
CA ASN A 172 -18.08 7.17 -7.90
C ASN A 172 -17.77 6.45 -9.22
N LEU A 173 -17.89 5.12 -9.21
CA LEU A 173 -17.75 4.27 -10.41
C LEU A 173 -18.63 4.73 -11.59
N SER A 174 -19.83 5.25 -11.30
CA SER A 174 -20.79 5.70 -12.32
C SER A 174 -20.35 6.98 -13.05
N GLY A 175 -19.66 7.88 -12.35
CA GLY A 175 -19.07 9.08 -12.92
C GLY A 175 -17.82 8.75 -13.72
N LEU A 176 -16.98 7.86 -13.21
CA LEU A 176 -15.76 7.42 -13.90
C LEU A 176 -16.09 6.76 -15.25
N ALA A 177 -17.13 5.93 -15.32
CA ALA A 177 -17.55 5.24 -16.54
C ALA A 177 -18.00 6.18 -17.68
N LYS A 178 -18.37 7.43 -17.36
CA LYS A 178 -18.81 8.43 -18.35
C LYS A 178 -17.65 9.20 -18.96
N GLN A 179 -16.46 9.14 -18.36
CA GLN A 179 -15.27 9.81 -18.89
C GLN A 179 -14.68 8.99 -20.04
N LYS A 180 -14.53 9.63 -21.21
CA LYS A 180 -13.77 9.07 -22.32
C LYS A 180 -12.31 9.46 -22.13
N PHE A 181 -11.52 8.53 -21.65
CA PHE A 181 -10.08 8.67 -21.61
C PHE A 181 -9.54 8.15 -22.94
N ASN A 182 -8.91 9.03 -23.71
CA ASN A 182 -8.27 8.69 -24.99
C ASN A 182 -6.99 7.89 -24.76
#